data_AF-A0A099SB49-F1
#
_entry.id   AF-A0A099SB49-F1
#
_cell.length_a   1.000
_cell.length_b   1.000
_cell.length_c   1.000
_cell.angle_alpha   90.00
_cell.angle_beta   90.00
_cell.angle_gamma   90.00
#
_symmetry.space_group_name_H-M   'P 1'
#
loop_
_entity.id
_entity.type
_entity.pdbx_description
1 polymer ?
#
loop_
_entity_poly.entity_id
_entity_poly.type
_entity_poly.pdbx_seq_one_letter_code
_entity_poly.pdbx_strand_id
1 'polypeptide(L)'
;MTSNSPLLRKKSIINEILDHHEFYNGKGNPNGKKGEEISLFGRILHIAHEYDDLVGGYNYTTGLLPSEAIRFVCENKDEVLDNNILGIFLHRTTYFKPNKTIRLPNGITGKIIGFDNYVKYPYLPIVQLKNGNIINSINNTFYSVDPKSKIKKA
;
A
#
# COMPACT_ATOMS: atom_id res chain seq x y z
N MET A 1 5.98 24.51 18.61
CA MET A 1 5.44 24.46 17.24
C MET A 1 4.54 25.68 17.02
N THR A 2 4.62 26.29 15.84
CA THR A 2 4.42 27.72 15.55
C THR A 2 2.98 28.21 15.66
N SER A 3 2.60 28.89 16.75
CA SER A 3 1.24 29.42 16.99
C SER A 3 0.70 30.40 15.93
N ASN A 4 1.56 30.94 15.07
CA ASN A 4 1.25 32.06 14.16
C ASN A 4 1.06 31.64 12.70
N SER A 5 1.06 30.34 12.37
CA SER A 5 0.81 29.91 10.99
C SER A 5 -0.69 30.02 10.66
N PRO A 6 -1.09 30.75 9.60
CA PRO A 6 -2.48 30.84 9.16
C PRO A 6 -3.02 29.50 8.64
N LEU A 7 -2.16 28.50 8.44
CA LEU A 7 -2.54 27.15 8.05
C LEU A 7 -2.91 26.27 9.26
N LEU A 8 -2.33 26.51 10.44
CA LEU A 8 -2.47 25.63 11.62
C LEU A 8 -3.82 25.73 12.34
N ARG A 9 -4.76 26.55 11.85
CA ARG A 9 -6.12 26.69 12.44
C ARG A 9 -7.25 26.58 11.41
N LYS A 10 -6.96 26.13 10.18
CA LYS A 10 -8.04 25.87 9.22
C LYS A 10 -8.85 24.68 9.71
N LYS A 11 -10.13 24.91 9.98
CA LYS A 11 -11.06 23.86 10.44
C LYS A 11 -11.09 22.66 9.50
N SER A 12 -10.94 22.87 8.19
CA SER A 12 -10.83 21.79 7.21
C SER A 12 -9.65 20.85 7.49
N ILE A 13 -8.45 21.41 7.71
CA ILE A 13 -7.23 20.63 7.99
C ILE A 13 -7.38 19.87 9.32
N ILE A 14 -7.94 20.51 10.35
CA ILE A 14 -8.18 19.85 11.65
C ILE A 14 -9.14 18.68 11.47
N ASN A 15 -10.23 18.86 10.71
CA ASN A 15 -11.18 17.79 10.45
C ASN A 15 -10.56 16.64 9.64
N GLU A 16 -9.72 16.95 8.66
CA GLU A 16 -9.00 15.94 7.86
C GLU A 16 -8.03 15.12 8.70
N ILE A 17 -7.34 15.77 9.65
CA ILE A 17 -6.50 15.09 10.63
C ILE A 17 -7.36 14.26 11.59
N LEU A 18 -8.51 14.75 12.07
CA LEU A 18 -9.35 13.93 12.95
C LEU A 18 -9.92 12.70 12.23
N ASP A 19 -10.21 12.84 10.94
CA ASP A 19 -10.83 11.80 10.13
C ASP A 19 -9.88 10.63 9.77
N HIS A 20 -8.55 10.75 9.96
CA HIS A 20 -7.64 9.66 9.57
C HIS A 20 -7.77 8.38 10.43
N HIS A 21 -8.40 8.46 11.62
CA HIS A 21 -8.76 7.30 12.45
C HIS A 21 -10.22 6.82 12.22
N GLU A 22 -10.97 7.48 11.35
CA GLU A 22 -12.28 6.99 10.90
C GLU A 22 -12.07 5.84 9.91
N PHE A 23 -12.94 4.84 9.98
CA PHE A 23 -12.87 3.64 9.13
C PHE A 23 -14.00 3.69 8.12
N TYR A 24 -13.75 3.23 6.89
CA TYR A 24 -14.72 3.32 5.80
C TYR A 24 -16.07 2.64 6.10
N ASN A 25 -16.12 1.68 7.04
CA ASN A 25 -17.33 1.02 7.53
C ASN A 25 -18.07 1.73 8.67
N GLY A 26 -17.54 2.83 9.21
CA GLY A 26 -18.12 3.57 10.33
C GLY A 26 -17.76 3.04 11.72
N LYS A 27 -16.86 2.05 11.83
CA LYS A 27 -16.39 1.52 13.12
C LYS A 27 -15.17 2.27 13.68
N GLY A 28 -14.67 3.26 12.96
CA GLY A 28 -13.58 4.12 13.40
C GLY A 28 -14.05 5.19 14.38
N ASN A 29 -13.13 6.08 14.75
CA ASN A 29 -13.37 7.13 15.72
C ASN A 29 -12.72 8.45 15.22
N PRO A 30 -13.11 9.63 15.75
CA PRO A 30 -13.95 9.87 16.92
C PRO A 30 -15.47 9.94 16.68
N ASN A 31 -15.94 10.13 15.45
CA ASN A 31 -17.35 10.40 15.15
C ASN A 31 -18.09 9.21 14.51
N GLY A 32 -17.39 8.15 14.13
CA GLY A 32 -17.99 6.96 13.50
C GLY A 32 -18.49 7.24 12.09
N LYS A 33 -17.81 8.13 11.36
CA LYS A 33 -18.15 8.50 9.98
C LYS A 33 -18.00 7.31 9.05
N LYS A 34 -18.91 7.17 8.09
CA LYS A 34 -18.90 6.04 7.15
C LYS A 34 -18.73 6.48 5.71
N GLY A 35 -17.94 5.72 4.95
CA GLY A 35 -17.76 5.93 3.52
C GLY A 35 -17.29 7.35 3.19
N GLU A 36 -18.06 8.06 2.37
CA GLU A 36 -17.72 9.41 1.91
C GLU A 36 -18.06 10.53 2.90
N GLU A 37 -18.66 10.21 4.05
CA GLU A 37 -18.77 11.15 5.19
C GLU A 37 -17.38 11.47 5.78
N ILE A 38 -16.43 10.56 5.59
CA ILE A 38 -15.02 10.74 5.90
C ILE A 38 -14.41 11.63 4.82
N SER A 39 -13.73 12.69 5.24
CA SER A 39 -13.04 13.59 4.32
C SER A 39 -12.10 12.81 3.38
N LEU A 40 -11.97 13.30 2.14
CA LEU A 40 -11.08 12.69 1.15
C LEU A 40 -9.65 12.54 1.70
N PHE A 41 -9.13 13.59 2.35
CA PHE A 41 -7.79 13.53 2.95
C PHE A 41 -7.73 12.59 4.14
N GLY A 42 -8.77 12.48 4.98
CA GLY A 42 -8.83 11.48 6.05
C GLY A 42 -8.68 10.05 5.50
N ARG A 43 -9.42 9.71 4.42
CA ARG A 43 -9.32 8.41 3.76
C ARG A 43 -7.93 8.16 3.13
N ILE A 44 -7.30 9.18 2.54
CA ILE A 44 -5.93 9.09 1.99
C ILE A 44 -4.91 8.89 3.12
N LEU A 45 -5.00 9.69 4.18
CA LEU A 45 -4.10 9.66 5.33
C LEU A 45 -4.16 8.31 6.03
N HIS A 46 -5.36 7.74 6.19
CA HIS A 46 -5.53 6.42 6.79
C HIS A 46 -4.70 5.36 6.05
N ILE A 47 -4.82 5.27 4.72
CA ILE A 47 -4.07 4.29 3.91
C ILE A 47 -2.56 4.54 4.01
N ALA A 48 -2.14 5.81 3.97
CA ALA A 48 -0.73 6.18 4.09
C ALA A 48 -0.16 5.80 5.46
N HIS A 49 -0.91 6.05 6.54
CA HIS A 49 -0.53 5.75 7.91
C HIS A 49 -0.41 4.23 8.15
N GLU A 50 -1.42 3.46 7.75
CA GLU A 50 -1.41 1.99 7.87
C GLU A 50 -0.20 1.38 7.15
N TYR A 51 0.08 1.85 5.93
CA TYR A 51 1.25 1.38 5.20
C TYR A 51 2.57 1.78 5.86
N ASP A 52 2.70 3.03 6.31
CA ASP A 52 3.91 3.54 6.97
C ASP A 52 4.22 2.74 8.24
N ASP A 53 3.21 2.50 9.08
CA ASP A 53 3.34 1.72 10.31
C ASP A 53 3.81 0.28 10.03
N LEU A 54 3.26 -0.37 8.99
CA LEU A 54 3.64 -1.72 8.61
C LEU A 54 5.11 -1.82 8.15
N VAL A 55 5.64 -0.80 7.47
CA VAL A 55 7.05 -0.80 7.03
C VAL A 55 8.02 -0.29 8.11
N GLY A 56 7.54 -0.11 9.34
CA GLY A 56 8.33 0.26 10.52
C GLY A 56 8.10 1.70 11.00
N GLY A 57 7.34 2.51 10.26
CA GLY A 57 6.97 3.87 10.61
C GLY A 57 8.13 4.70 11.16
N TYR A 58 7.88 5.39 12.27
CA TYR A 58 8.91 6.16 12.99
C TYR A 58 10.01 5.28 13.64
N ASN A 59 9.71 4.01 13.92
CA ASN A 59 10.62 3.07 14.58
C ASN A 59 11.12 2.01 13.58
N TYR A 60 12.03 2.44 12.70
CA TYR A 60 12.59 1.67 11.58
C TYR A 60 13.36 0.38 11.95
N THR A 61 13.45 0.02 13.23
CA THR A 61 14.18 -1.19 13.68
C THR A 61 13.38 -2.48 13.48
N THR A 62 12.05 -2.40 13.32
CA THR A 62 11.17 -3.54 13.08
C THR A 62 10.05 -3.16 12.12
N GLY A 63 10.08 -3.67 10.89
CA GLY A 63 9.06 -3.40 9.87
C GLY A 63 9.01 -4.50 8.82
N LEU A 64 7.86 -4.67 8.19
CA LEU A 64 7.66 -5.57 7.06
C LEU A 64 8.39 -5.04 5.82
N LEU A 65 8.73 -5.94 4.90
CA LEU A 65 9.16 -5.51 3.57
C LEU A 65 8.00 -4.77 2.87
N PRO A 66 8.28 -3.78 2.00
CA PRO A 66 7.23 -3.07 1.25
C PRO A 66 6.24 -3.99 0.51
N SER A 67 6.71 -5.13 -0.02
CA SER A 67 5.86 -6.12 -0.68
C SER A 67 4.93 -6.84 0.30
N GLU A 68 5.38 -7.09 1.53
CA GLU A 68 4.61 -7.72 2.60
C GLU A 68 3.60 -6.73 3.18
N ALA A 69 3.99 -5.47 3.40
CA ALA A 69 3.08 -4.41 3.84
C ALA A 69 1.96 -4.16 2.83
N ILE A 70 2.27 -4.04 1.53
CA ILE A 70 1.25 -3.92 0.47
C ILE A 70 0.26 -5.09 0.52
N ARG A 71 0.77 -6.32 0.66
CA ARG A 71 -0.07 -7.51 0.77
C ARG A 71 -0.99 -7.42 1.99
N PHE A 72 -0.43 -7.09 3.16
CA PHE A 72 -1.18 -6.96 4.40
C PHE A 72 -2.32 -5.94 4.28
N VAL A 73 -2.03 -4.75 3.72
CA VAL A 73 -3.04 -3.71 3.47
C VAL A 73 -4.14 -4.24 2.54
N CYS A 74 -3.79 -5.03 1.51
CA CYS A 74 -4.77 -5.58 0.58
C CYS A 74 -5.59 -6.75 1.13
N GLU A 75 -5.02 -7.56 2.03
CA GLU A 75 -5.70 -8.70 2.65
C GLU A 75 -6.62 -8.27 3.80
N ASN A 76 -6.28 -7.18 4.49
CA ASN A 76 -7.08 -6.62 5.60
C ASN A 76 -8.00 -5.45 5.16
N LYS A 77 -8.15 -5.23 3.84
CA LYS A 77 -8.84 -4.06 3.28
C LYS A 77 -10.35 -4.04 3.49
N ASP A 78 -10.95 -5.19 3.77
CA ASP A 78 -12.40 -5.31 3.68
C ASP A 78 -13.05 -4.50 4.80
N GLU A 79 -13.91 -3.57 4.39
CA GLU A 79 -14.69 -2.66 5.22
C GLU A 79 -13.92 -1.52 5.92
N VAL A 80 -12.60 -1.59 6.14
CA VAL A 80 -11.86 -0.52 6.85
C VAL A 80 -11.35 0.60 5.93
N LEU A 81 -10.88 0.24 4.73
CA LEU A 81 -10.24 1.19 3.82
C LEU A 81 -11.15 1.57 2.63
N ASP A 82 -10.94 2.76 2.08
CA ASP A 82 -11.53 3.14 0.80
C ASP A 82 -10.82 2.40 -0.35
N ASN A 83 -11.53 1.44 -0.97
CA ASN A 83 -11.00 0.62 -2.05
C ASN A 83 -10.60 1.41 -3.31
N ASN A 84 -11.25 2.55 -3.59
CA ASN A 84 -10.90 3.37 -4.76
C ASN A 84 -9.55 4.05 -4.53
N ILE A 85 -9.36 4.62 -3.34
CA ILE A 85 -8.10 5.27 -2.97
C ILE A 85 -6.99 4.24 -2.81
N LEU A 86 -7.28 3.07 -2.23
CA LEU A 86 -6.34 1.97 -2.13
C LEU A 86 -5.85 1.52 -3.52
N GLY A 87 -6.75 1.37 -4.50
CA GLY A 87 -6.37 1.07 -5.88
C GLY A 87 -5.40 2.09 -6.48
N ILE A 88 -5.64 3.39 -6.23
CA ILE A 88 -4.74 4.48 -6.67
C ILE A 88 -3.39 4.40 -5.94
N PHE A 89 -3.41 4.21 -4.61
CA PHE A 89 -2.21 4.06 -3.80
C PHE A 89 -1.33 2.95 -4.37
N LEU A 90 -1.90 1.75 -4.58
CA LEU A 90 -1.18 0.61 -5.13
C LEU A 90 -0.64 0.88 -6.54
N HIS A 91 -1.43 1.48 -7.41
CA HIS A 91 -0.94 1.86 -8.75
C HIS A 91 0.29 2.79 -8.68
N ARG A 92 0.35 3.68 -7.69
CA ARG A 92 1.46 4.62 -7.51
C ARG A 92 2.66 4.03 -6.75
N THR A 93 2.42 3.15 -5.77
CA THR A 93 3.47 2.62 -4.86
C THR A 93 4.01 1.25 -5.27
N THR A 94 3.35 0.53 -6.19
CA THR A 94 3.72 -0.84 -6.52
C THR A 94 5.17 -0.98 -6.98
N TYR A 95 5.90 -1.77 -6.19
CA TYR A 95 7.19 -2.36 -6.56
C TYR A 95 7.05 -3.35 -7.72
N PHE A 96 5.87 -3.96 -7.87
CA PHE A 96 5.55 -4.90 -8.92
C PHE A 96 5.15 -4.14 -10.18
N LYS A 97 6.09 -4.02 -11.13
CA LYS A 97 5.87 -3.43 -12.45
C LYS A 97 6.26 -4.43 -13.54
N PRO A 98 5.58 -4.43 -14.70
CA PRO A 98 6.03 -5.21 -15.84
C PRO A 98 7.51 -4.96 -16.11
N ASN A 99 8.22 -6.03 -16.44
CA ASN A 99 9.66 -6.08 -16.67
C ASN A 99 10.58 -5.96 -15.44
N LYS A 100 10.07 -5.86 -14.21
CA LYS A 100 10.91 -6.02 -13.01
C LYS A 100 11.20 -7.48 -12.73
N THR A 101 12.43 -7.77 -12.29
CA THR A 101 12.82 -9.08 -11.79
C THR A 101 12.54 -9.15 -10.28
N ILE A 102 11.89 -10.22 -9.85
CA ILE A 102 11.59 -10.49 -8.44
C ILE A 102 12.08 -11.88 -8.05
N ARG A 103 12.26 -12.10 -6.75
CA ARG A 103 12.64 -13.38 -6.16
C ARG A 103 11.43 -14.00 -5.47
N LEU A 104 11.09 -15.21 -5.91
CA LEU A 104 10.05 -16.08 -5.34
C LEU A 104 10.51 -16.66 -3.98
N PRO A 105 9.60 -17.21 -3.15
CA PRO A 105 9.96 -17.74 -1.82
C PRO A 105 10.87 -18.95 -1.91
N ASN A 106 10.72 -19.76 -2.97
CA ASN A 106 11.60 -20.89 -3.26
C ASN A 106 13.01 -20.45 -3.71
N GLY A 107 13.31 -19.15 -3.67
CA GLY A 107 14.60 -18.58 -4.04
C GLY A 107 14.80 -18.36 -5.54
N ILE A 108 13.88 -18.84 -6.39
CA ILE A 108 13.95 -18.68 -7.84
C ILE A 108 13.70 -17.22 -8.21
N THR A 109 14.35 -16.73 -9.26
CA THR A 109 14.10 -15.40 -9.81
C THR A 109 13.26 -15.48 -11.08
N GLY A 110 12.37 -14.51 -11.26
CA GLY A 110 11.55 -14.40 -12.45
C GLY A 110 11.21 -12.95 -12.78
N LYS A 111 10.82 -12.72 -14.04
CA LYS A 111 10.47 -11.40 -14.56
C LYS A 111 8.96 -11.24 -14.57
N ILE A 112 8.46 -10.11 -14.06
CA ILE A 112 7.04 -9.77 -14.12
C ILE A 112 6.67 -9.53 -15.58
N ILE A 113 5.69 -10.28 -16.09
CA ILE A 113 5.19 -10.15 -17.46
C ILE A 113 3.79 -9.54 -17.54
N GLY A 114 3.05 -9.49 -16.44
CA GLY A 114 1.70 -8.93 -16.40
C GLY A 114 1.00 -9.15 -15.08
N PHE A 115 -0.32 -8.96 -15.09
CA PHE A 115 -1.23 -9.15 -13.96
C PHE A 115 -2.58 -9.59 -14.51
N ASP A 116 -3.25 -10.53 -13.87
CA ASP A 116 -4.62 -10.92 -14.24
C ASP A 116 -5.61 -9.77 -14.00
N ASN A 117 -5.49 -9.11 -12.84
CA ASN A 117 -6.29 -7.93 -12.50
C ASN A 117 -5.44 -6.95 -11.70
N TYR A 118 -4.79 -6.03 -12.40
CA TYR A 118 -3.93 -5.04 -11.77
C TYR A 118 -4.68 -4.06 -10.86
N VAL A 119 -5.96 -3.78 -11.13
CA VAL A 119 -6.76 -2.87 -10.31
C VAL A 119 -7.10 -3.51 -8.96
N LYS A 120 -7.50 -4.78 -8.98
CA LYS A 120 -7.98 -5.50 -7.79
C LYS A 120 -6.85 -6.19 -7.03
N TYR A 121 -5.84 -6.70 -7.74
CA TYR A 121 -4.74 -7.50 -7.20
C TYR A 121 -3.37 -7.05 -7.73
N PRO A 122 -2.99 -5.77 -7.57
CA PRO A 122 -1.69 -5.25 -8.05
C PRO A 122 -0.47 -5.87 -7.37
N TYR A 123 -0.67 -6.63 -6.30
CA TYR A 123 0.37 -7.35 -5.55
C TYR A 123 0.55 -8.81 -6.01
N LEU A 124 -0.24 -9.27 -6.99
CA LEU A 124 -0.18 -10.63 -7.56
C LEU A 124 0.28 -10.60 -9.02
N PRO A 125 1.59 -10.38 -9.29
CA PRO A 125 2.11 -10.36 -10.65
C PRO A 125 2.11 -11.76 -11.29
N ILE A 126 1.99 -11.82 -12.62
CA ILE A 126 2.33 -12.98 -13.42
C ILE A 126 3.83 -12.93 -13.68
N VAL A 127 4.54 -14.03 -13.38
CA VAL A 127 6.01 -14.08 -13.39
C VAL A 127 6.48 -15.16 -14.36
N GLN A 128 7.37 -14.78 -15.28
CA GLN A 128 8.07 -15.71 -16.15
C GLN A 128 9.45 -16.05 -15.56
N LEU A 129 9.71 -17.34 -15.38
CA LEU A 129 11.00 -17.86 -14.93
C LEU A 129 12.02 -17.92 -16.08
N LYS A 130 13.30 -18.09 -15.75
CA LYS A 130 14.38 -18.24 -16.74
C LYS A 130 14.20 -19.44 -17.68
N ASN A 131 13.54 -20.50 -17.22
CA ASN A 131 13.27 -21.71 -18.01
C ASN A 131 12.03 -21.57 -18.93
N GLY A 132 11.39 -20.39 -18.97
CA GLY A 132 10.21 -20.11 -19.78
C GLY A 132 8.88 -20.39 -19.08
N ASN A 133 8.88 -21.09 -17.93
CA ASN A 133 7.67 -21.38 -17.18
C ASN A 133 7.01 -20.10 -16.66
N ILE A 134 5.68 -20.07 -16.70
CA ILE A 134 4.88 -18.96 -16.19
C ILE A 134 4.23 -19.37 -14.87
N ILE A 135 4.42 -18.55 -13.84
CA ILE A 135 3.74 -18.66 -12.56
C ILE A 135 2.69 -17.56 -12.51
N ASN A 136 1.43 -17.97 -12.34
CA ASN A 136 0.35 -17.06 -12.01
C ASN A 136 0.19 -17.04 -10.49
N SER A 137 0.32 -15.86 -9.87
CA SER A 137 0.39 -15.66 -8.42
C SER A 137 -0.91 -15.92 -7.66
N ILE A 138 -1.85 -16.70 -8.20
CA ILE A 138 -3.16 -16.95 -7.60
C ILE A 138 -3.03 -17.73 -6.27
N ASN A 139 -1.89 -18.39 -6.01
CA ASN A 139 -1.68 -19.20 -4.82
C ASN A 139 -0.46 -18.73 -4.00
N ASN A 140 -0.69 -17.73 -3.14
CA ASN A 140 -0.06 -17.59 -1.83
C ASN A 140 1.50 -17.57 -1.75
N THR A 141 2.18 -17.01 -2.74
CA THR A 141 3.65 -17.08 -2.84
C THR A 141 4.30 -15.73 -2.49
N PHE A 142 5.06 -15.68 -1.40
CA PHE A 142 5.91 -14.55 -0.97
C PHE A 142 6.88 -14.06 -2.05
N TYR A 143 6.89 -12.77 -2.35
CA TYR A 143 7.85 -12.17 -3.28
C TYR A 143 8.76 -11.19 -2.55
N SER A 144 10.07 -11.39 -2.66
CA SER A 144 11.08 -10.41 -2.29
C SER A 144 11.63 -9.76 -3.55
N VAL A 145 11.73 -8.42 -3.58
CA VAL A 145 12.39 -7.72 -4.68
C VAL A 145 13.90 -7.88 -4.47
N ASP A 146 14.65 -8.24 -5.51
CA ASP A 146 16.11 -8.37 -5.40
C ASP A 146 16.72 -7.01 -4.99
N PRO A 147 17.42 -6.93 -3.84
CA PRO A 147 18.01 -5.68 -3.36
C PRO A 147 19.07 -5.09 -4.31
N LYS A 148 19.48 -5.80 -5.37
CA LYS A 148 20.43 -5.29 -6.37
C LYS A 148 19.84 -4.31 -7.38
N SER A 149 18.57 -3.93 -7.27
CA SER A 149 18.00 -2.77 -7.97
C SER A 149 18.57 -1.46 -7.38
N LYS A 150 19.88 -1.22 -7.57
CA LYS A 150 20.50 0.09 -7.34
C LYS A 150 19.67 1.13 -8.09
N ILE A 151 18.99 1.99 -7.35
CA ILE A 151 18.55 3.29 -7.85
C ILE A 151 19.84 3.96 -8.31
N LYS A 152 20.04 4.10 -9.63
CA LYS A 152 21.01 5.05 -10.13
C LYS A 152 20.53 6.41 -9.62
N LYS A 153 21.19 6.93 -8.58
CA LYS A 153 21.08 8.34 -8.23
C LYS A 153 21.46 9.11 -9.51
N ALA A 154 20.59 10.04 -9.89
CA ALA A 154 20.84 11.01 -10.93
C ALA A 154 22.10 11.82 -10.62
#